data_AF-A0A812KNX4-F1
#
_entry.id   AF-A0A812KNX4-F1
#
_cell.length_a   1.000
_cell.length_b   1.000
_cell.length_c   1.000
_cell.angle_alpha   90.00
_cell.angle_beta   90.00
_cell.angle_gamma   90.00
#
_symmetry.space_group_name_H-M   'P 1'
#
loop_
_entity.id
_entity.type
_entity.pdbx_description
1 polymer ?
#
loop_
_entity_poly.entity_id
_entity_poly.type
_entity_poly.pdbx_seq_one_letter_code
_entity_poly.pdbx_strand_id
1 'polypeptide(L)'
;AVRAVAVLSKQVSTGLDSLGPPSLMQLLHACARWKPLRSPDLTEGILQNVSQKISEFQAQSLCLLVNSCSRLQQRDVKLLTQVAKAMAPQLSQFTPQALALTAHAFARLDVRSEILFYLMAEEVVQKMPLFSGQGVGLTLQAFGKLQIKNQKLIRACIKHVRSLSEELTGQEVDAIEAGLQQLEMLDGSTAALLRNLRRKLMMQAAYSPEDDPWEASAESLLQRLSEDAEKVVRADSQYSAPLPKQTSDDSVGESPEHNPPDDGPADLWALWSSHPHSDAVEGATPASDVDSETAGATPRAKLKEYLSRPAVIGRKTMVVGELQRASAACQTRTAGH
;
A
#
# COMPACT_ATOMS: atom_id res chain seq x y z
N ALA A 1 1.70 34.06 -15.05
CA ALA A 1 1.16 33.24 -13.94
C ALA A 1 0.91 34.04 -12.66
N VAL A 2 1.94 34.60 -11.99
CA VAL A 2 1.80 35.27 -10.68
C VAL A 2 0.81 36.46 -10.69
N ARG A 3 0.84 37.32 -11.71
CA ARG A 3 -0.14 38.42 -11.85
C ARG A 3 -1.58 37.94 -12.03
N ALA A 4 -1.80 36.85 -12.77
CA ALA A 4 -3.13 36.26 -12.94
C ALA A 4 -3.67 35.69 -11.61
N VAL A 5 -2.79 35.05 -10.83
CA VAL A 5 -3.11 34.55 -9.49
C VAL A 5 -3.47 35.69 -8.53
N ALA A 6 -2.75 36.81 -8.60
CA ALA A 6 -3.06 38.00 -7.79
C ALA A 6 -4.43 38.62 -8.18
N VAL A 7 -4.73 38.73 -9.47
CA VAL A 7 -6.04 39.23 -9.94
C VAL A 7 -7.18 38.30 -9.50
N LEU A 8 -7.00 36.99 -9.62
CA LEU A 8 -7.96 36.00 -9.15
C LEU A 8 -8.15 36.08 -7.63
N SER A 9 -7.06 36.23 -6.85
CA SER A 9 -7.17 36.38 -5.39
C SER A 9 -7.98 37.62 -5.00
N LYS A 10 -7.81 38.72 -5.75
CA LYS A 10 -8.54 39.97 -5.52
C LYS A 10 -10.02 39.84 -5.90
N GLN A 11 -10.34 39.18 -7.02
CA GLN A 11 -11.73 38.91 -7.41
C GLN A 11 -12.44 37.94 -6.45
N VAL A 12 -11.73 36.93 -5.95
CA VAL A 12 -12.27 36.01 -4.95
C VAL A 12 -12.50 36.74 -3.62
N SER A 13 -11.62 37.65 -3.23
CA SER A 13 -11.79 38.44 -2.00
C SER A 13 -13.08 39.29 -1.99
N THR A 14 -13.52 39.78 -3.15
CA THR A 14 -14.78 40.55 -3.28
C THR A 14 -16.05 39.70 -3.25
N GLY A 15 -15.93 38.37 -3.36
CA GLY A 15 -17.06 37.44 -3.41
C GLY A 15 -17.08 36.42 -2.27
N LEU A 16 -16.35 36.66 -1.18
CA LEU A 16 -16.24 35.68 -0.08
C LEU A 16 -17.57 35.45 0.66
N ASP A 17 -18.43 36.47 0.71
CA ASP A 17 -19.65 36.44 1.51
C ASP A 17 -20.71 35.47 0.95
N SER A 18 -20.67 35.23 -0.37
CA SER A 18 -21.58 34.32 -1.09
C SER A 18 -21.11 32.86 -1.08
N LEU A 19 -19.90 32.58 -0.61
CA LEU A 19 -19.36 31.22 -0.59
C LEU A 19 -19.86 30.43 0.61
N GLY A 20 -20.20 29.17 0.35
CA GLY A 20 -20.58 28.22 1.39
C GLY A 20 -19.39 27.78 2.27
N PRO A 21 -19.64 27.28 3.49
CA PRO A 21 -18.62 26.76 4.41
C PRO A 21 -17.60 25.79 3.78
N PRO A 22 -17.99 24.77 2.97
CA PRO A 22 -17.00 23.84 2.41
C PRO A 22 -16.08 24.49 1.37
N SER A 23 -16.63 25.39 0.54
CA SER A 23 -15.86 26.10 -0.49
C SER A 23 -14.83 27.04 0.13
N LEU A 24 -15.19 27.72 1.23
CA LEU A 24 -14.25 28.55 2.01
C LEU A 24 -13.07 27.71 2.52
N MET A 25 -13.32 26.48 3.00
CA MET A 25 -12.24 25.61 3.51
C MET A 25 -11.36 25.06 2.41
N GLN A 26 -11.93 24.70 1.26
CA GLN A 26 -11.15 24.28 0.10
C GLN A 26 -10.24 25.40 -0.40
N LEU A 27 -10.75 26.64 -0.44
CA LEU A 27 -9.94 27.81 -0.79
C LEU A 27 -8.83 28.06 0.22
N LEU A 28 -9.13 28.03 1.52
CA LEU A 28 -8.11 28.19 2.56
C LEU A 28 -7.05 27.09 2.48
N HIS A 29 -7.47 25.84 2.24
CA HIS A 29 -6.56 24.72 2.07
C HIS A 29 -5.68 24.86 0.82
N ALA A 30 -6.24 25.34 -0.29
CA ALA A 30 -5.49 25.67 -1.48
C ALA A 30 -4.44 26.77 -1.17
N CYS A 31 -4.83 27.85 -0.48
CA CYS A 31 -3.90 28.89 -0.05
C CYS A 31 -2.77 28.35 0.86
N ALA A 32 -3.08 27.38 1.71
CA ALA A 32 -2.10 26.73 2.59
C ALA A 32 -1.09 25.87 1.83
N ARG A 33 -1.50 25.23 0.73
CA ARG A 33 -0.68 24.31 -0.08
C ARG A 33 0.11 25.03 -1.17
N TRP A 34 -0.48 26.05 -1.79
CA TRP A 34 0.08 26.73 -2.95
C TRP A 34 0.66 28.09 -2.55
N LYS A 35 1.99 28.17 -2.44
CA LYS A 35 2.71 29.41 -2.09
C LYS A 35 2.29 30.64 -2.93
N PRO A 36 2.03 30.54 -4.26
CA PRO A 36 1.66 31.71 -5.07
C PRO A 36 0.28 32.30 -4.74
N LEU A 37 -0.62 31.50 -4.15
CA LEU A 37 -1.97 31.91 -3.76
C LEU A 37 -2.01 32.52 -2.36
N ARG A 38 -0.90 32.48 -1.63
CA ARG A 38 -0.80 33.00 -0.26
C ARG A 38 -0.76 34.53 -0.29
N SER A 39 -1.94 35.15 -0.31
CA SER A 39 -2.13 36.57 -0.06
C SER A 39 -2.69 36.76 1.35
N PRO A 40 -2.11 37.66 2.17
CA PRO A 40 -2.57 37.90 3.53
C PRO A 40 -4.02 38.38 3.54
N ASP A 41 -4.37 39.31 2.65
CA ASP A 41 -5.71 39.90 2.52
C ASP A 41 -6.80 38.84 2.26
N LEU A 42 -6.53 37.89 1.37
CA LEU A 42 -7.47 36.80 1.08
C LEU A 42 -7.62 35.88 2.30
N THR A 43 -6.51 35.53 2.96
CA THR A 43 -6.56 34.65 4.14
C THR A 43 -7.31 35.32 5.29
N GLU A 44 -7.09 36.61 5.52
CA GLU A 44 -7.78 37.36 6.57
C GLU A 44 -9.28 37.48 6.27
N GLY A 45 -9.65 37.82 5.03
CA GLY A 45 -11.06 37.86 4.61
C GLY A 45 -11.78 36.51 4.75
N ILE A 46 -11.10 35.40 4.45
CA ILE A 46 -11.67 34.06 4.67
C ILE A 46 -11.85 33.80 6.17
N LEU A 47 -10.85 34.08 7.00
CA LEU A 47 -10.92 33.83 8.45
C LEU A 47 -12.00 34.70 9.13
N GLN A 48 -12.20 35.95 8.69
CA GLN A 48 -13.31 36.78 9.16
C GLN A 48 -14.67 36.18 8.80
N ASN A 49 -14.87 35.75 7.57
CA ASN A 49 -16.10 35.06 7.15
C ASN A 49 -16.36 33.77 7.95
N VAL A 50 -15.31 32.99 8.21
CA VAL A 50 -15.39 31.78 9.03
C VAL A 50 -15.81 32.10 10.47
N SER A 51 -15.29 33.18 11.05
CA SER A 51 -15.64 33.59 12.41
C SER A 51 -17.14 33.89 12.57
N GLN A 52 -17.79 34.40 11.52
CA GLN A 52 -19.22 34.70 11.52
C GLN A 52 -20.09 33.45 11.32
N LYS A 53 -19.63 32.49 10.51
CA LYS A 53 -20.42 31.30 10.12
C LYS A 53 -20.01 30.02 10.86
N ILE A 54 -19.21 30.10 11.91
CA ILE A 54 -18.52 28.94 12.51
C ILE A 54 -19.45 27.82 12.97
N SER A 55 -20.67 28.16 13.40
CA SER A 55 -21.70 27.20 13.83
C SER A 55 -22.26 26.33 12.70
N GLU A 56 -22.10 26.75 11.44
CA GLU A 56 -22.58 26.02 10.27
C GLU A 56 -21.58 24.97 9.77
N PHE A 57 -20.36 24.95 10.33
CA PHE A 57 -19.29 24.06 9.87
C PHE A 57 -19.46 22.65 10.42
N GLN A 58 -19.21 21.68 9.53
CA GLN A 58 -19.15 20.26 9.87
C GLN A 58 -17.75 19.89 10.39
N ALA A 59 -17.66 18.75 11.08
CA ALA A 59 -16.45 18.18 11.65
C ALA A 59 -15.24 18.18 10.69
N GLN A 60 -15.45 17.72 9.45
CA GLN A 60 -14.40 17.64 8.43
C GLN A 60 -13.90 19.03 8.02
N SER A 61 -14.81 19.99 7.87
CA SER A 61 -14.49 21.37 7.52
C SER A 61 -13.70 22.06 8.64
N LEU A 62 -14.05 21.81 9.91
CA LEU A 62 -13.31 22.30 11.07
C LEU A 62 -11.89 21.72 11.16
N CYS A 63 -11.72 20.42 10.89
CA CYS A 63 -10.40 19.81 10.79
C CYS A 63 -9.55 20.47 9.69
N LEU A 64 -10.15 20.70 8.52
CA LEU A 64 -9.48 21.33 7.38
C LEU A 64 -9.08 22.79 7.68
N LEU A 65 -9.93 23.52 8.39
CA LEU A 65 -9.67 24.88 8.88
C LEU A 65 -8.40 24.92 9.74
N VAL A 66 -8.37 24.14 10.83
CA VAL A 66 -7.25 24.17 11.80
C VAL A 66 -5.96 23.71 11.13
N ASN A 67 -6.02 22.64 10.32
CA ASN A 67 -4.85 22.15 9.59
C ASN A 67 -4.29 23.22 8.63
N SER A 68 -5.16 23.91 7.88
CA SER A 68 -4.75 24.97 6.95
C SER A 68 -4.17 26.18 7.70
N CYS A 69 -4.78 26.59 8.83
CA CYS A 69 -4.24 27.64 9.71
C CYS A 69 -2.83 27.27 10.22
N SER A 70 -2.61 26.02 10.63
CA SER A 70 -1.30 25.55 11.11
C SER A 70 -0.20 25.61 10.05
N ARG A 71 -0.56 25.37 8.78
CA ARG A 71 0.37 25.45 7.63
C ARG A 71 0.65 26.88 7.20
N LEU A 72 -0.34 27.76 7.36
CA LEU A 72 -0.21 29.20 7.12
C LEU A 72 0.44 29.93 8.32
N GLN A 73 0.68 29.25 9.44
CA GLN A 73 1.16 29.83 10.70
C GLN A 73 0.28 30.98 11.21
N GLN A 74 -1.03 30.93 10.91
CA GLN A 74 -2.00 31.92 11.36
C GLN A 74 -2.46 31.56 12.78
N ARG A 75 -1.90 32.26 13.78
CA ARG A 75 -2.21 32.07 15.20
C ARG A 75 -3.21 33.14 15.68
N ASP A 76 -4.46 33.02 15.26
CA ASP A 76 -5.56 33.78 15.88
C ASP A 76 -6.17 32.96 17.02
N VAL A 77 -5.78 33.29 18.26
CA VAL A 77 -6.23 32.58 19.46
C VAL A 77 -7.75 32.72 19.66
N LYS A 78 -8.37 33.84 19.28
CA LYS A 78 -9.82 34.05 19.46
C LYS A 78 -10.59 33.13 18.53
N LEU A 79 -10.23 33.12 17.25
CA LEU A 79 -10.83 32.22 16.27
C LEU A 79 -10.62 30.75 16.65
N LEU A 80 -9.39 30.35 17.00
CA LEU A 80 -9.08 28.97 17.39
C LEU A 80 -9.84 28.52 18.64
N THR A 81 -10.12 29.44 19.57
CA THR A 81 -10.97 29.16 20.73
C THR A 81 -12.43 28.94 20.34
N GLN A 82 -12.96 29.73 19.40
CA GLN A 82 -14.31 29.52 18.86
C GLN A 82 -14.40 28.19 18.11
N VAL A 83 -13.39 27.87 17.29
CA VAL A 83 -13.27 26.58 16.59
C VAL A 83 -13.25 25.42 17.58
N ALA A 84 -12.44 25.51 18.64
CA ALA A 84 -12.37 24.48 19.67
C ALA A 84 -13.74 24.23 20.34
N LYS A 85 -14.51 25.31 20.60
CA LYS A 85 -15.87 25.20 21.15
C LYS A 85 -16.85 24.55 20.17
N ALA A 86 -16.78 24.90 18.89
CA ALA A 86 -17.63 24.30 17.85
C ALA A 86 -17.28 22.82 17.59
N MET A 87 -16.01 22.45 17.75
CA MET A 87 -15.53 21.08 17.57
C MET A 87 -15.95 20.13 18.69
N ALA A 88 -15.94 20.59 19.95
CA ALA A 88 -16.21 19.76 21.12
C ALA A 88 -17.46 18.86 21.01
N PRO A 89 -18.66 19.34 20.61
CA PRO A 89 -19.84 18.49 20.46
C PRO A 89 -19.80 17.56 19.23
N GLN A 90 -18.92 17.81 18.27
CA GLN A 90 -18.84 17.05 17.02
C GLN A 90 -17.70 16.01 17.01
N LEU A 91 -16.88 15.91 18.06
CA LEU A 91 -15.69 15.03 18.07
C LEU A 91 -16.00 13.56 17.79
N SER A 92 -17.18 13.07 18.19
CA SER A 92 -17.64 11.71 17.88
C SER A 92 -17.77 11.44 16.38
N GLN A 93 -17.99 12.47 15.57
CA GLN A 93 -18.07 12.39 14.10
C GLN A 93 -16.70 12.44 13.41
N PHE A 94 -15.63 12.75 14.13
CA PHE A 94 -14.30 12.84 13.54
C PHE A 94 -13.76 11.44 13.23
N THR A 95 -13.14 11.33 12.06
CA THR A 95 -12.33 10.16 11.70
C THR A 95 -11.05 10.12 12.55
N PRO A 96 -10.44 8.94 12.76
CA PRO A 96 -9.16 8.80 13.45
C PRO A 96 -8.07 9.75 12.92
N GLN A 97 -7.99 9.85 11.59
CA GLN A 97 -7.04 10.74 10.92
C GLN A 97 -7.35 12.22 11.20
N ALA A 98 -8.63 12.62 11.19
CA ALA A 98 -9.03 13.98 11.49
C ALA A 98 -8.71 14.36 12.95
N LEU A 99 -8.90 13.46 13.90
CA LEU A 99 -8.51 13.66 15.31
C LEU A 99 -7.00 13.91 15.43
N ALA A 100 -6.18 13.03 14.84
CA ALA A 100 -4.71 13.15 14.87
C ALA A 100 -4.22 14.45 14.23
N LEU A 101 -4.73 14.78 13.03
CA LEU A 101 -4.37 16.00 12.32
C LEU A 101 -4.79 17.25 13.07
N THR A 102 -5.98 17.26 13.69
CA THR A 102 -6.45 18.41 14.45
C THR A 102 -5.59 18.62 15.69
N ALA A 103 -5.34 17.57 16.47
CA ALA A 103 -4.47 17.65 17.65
C ALA A 103 -3.08 18.18 17.27
N HIS A 104 -2.49 17.62 16.21
CA HIS A 104 -1.19 18.06 15.71
C HIS A 104 -1.21 19.51 15.20
N ALA A 105 -2.27 19.95 14.54
CA ALA A 105 -2.40 21.33 14.06
C ALA A 105 -2.51 22.34 15.21
N PHE A 106 -3.27 22.04 16.28
CA PHE A 106 -3.29 22.84 17.51
C PHE A 106 -1.91 22.91 18.17
N ALA A 107 -1.20 21.78 18.25
CA ALA A 107 0.16 21.74 18.80
C ALA A 107 1.16 22.52 17.94
N ARG A 108 1.02 22.51 16.61
CA ARG A 108 1.85 23.32 15.70
C ARG A 108 1.65 24.82 15.91
N LEU A 109 0.41 25.24 16.16
CA LEU A 109 0.05 26.63 16.45
C LEU A 109 0.34 27.04 17.90
N ASP A 110 0.79 26.10 18.75
CA ASP A 110 1.08 26.34 20.16
C ASP A 110 -0.14 26.88 20.92
N VAL A 111 -1.32 26.32 20.60
CA VAL A 111 -2.59 26.66 21.26
C VAL A 111 -3.03 25.47 22.11
N ARG A 112 -2.93 25.65 23.43
CA ARG A 112 -3.32 24.65 24.43
C ARG A 112 -4.77 24.90 24.89
N SER A 113 -5.69 24.03 24.45
CA SER A 113 -7.07 23.98 24.96
C SER A 113 -7.27 22.68 25.75
N GLU A 114 -7.22 22.77 27.08
CA GLU A 114 -7.23 21.58 27.94
C GLU A 114 -8.53 20.79 27.81
N ILE A 115 -9.68 21.47 27.76
CA ILE A 115 -11.00 20.85 27.62
C ILE A 115 -11.08 20.09 26.29
N LEU A 116 -10.65 20.71 25.18
CA LEU A 116 -10.68 20.07 23.87
C LEU A 116 -9.76 18.83 23.85
N PHE A 117 -8.55 18.95 24.37
CA PHE A 117 -7.59 17.83 24.40
C PHE A 117 -8.03 16.70 25.33
N TYR A 118 -8.73 17.00 26.42
CA TYR A 118 -9.34 16.00 27.28
C TYR A 118 -10.41 15.19 26.51
N LEU A 119 -11.36 15.87 25.87
CA LEU A 119 -12.41 15.22 25.08
C LEU A 119 -11.85 14.47 23.88
N MET A 120 -10.87 15.04 23.17
CA MET A 120 -10.18 14.36 22.08
C MET A 120 -9.46 13.11 22.57
N ALA A 121 -8.85 13.13 23.75
CA ALA A 121 -8.16 11.96 24.28
C ALA A 121 -9.14 10.80 24.55
N GLU A 122 -10.34 11.07 25.05
CA GLU A 122 -11.37 10.04 25.24
C GLU A 122 -11.79 9.42 23.90
N GLU A 123 -12.08 10.25 22.89
CA GLU A 123 -12.43 9.81 21.54
C GLU A 123 -11.32 9.02 20.85
N VAL A 124 -10.06 9.46 21.00
CA VAL A 124 -8.90 8.74 20.45
C VAL A 124 -8.75 7.37 21.11
N VAL A 125 -8.95 7.27 22.43
CA VAL A 125 -8.89 5.99 23.14
C VAL A 125 -9.98 5.03 22.65
N GLN A 126 -11.22 5.53 22.45
CA GLN A 126 -12.32 4.71 21.94
C GLN A 126 -12.06 4.22 20.50
N LYS A 127 -11.53 5.10 19.64
CA LYS A 127 -11.25 4.80 18.23
C LYS A 127 -9.87 4.21 17.98
N MET A 128 -9.06 3.96 19.02
CA MET A 128 -7.66 3.54 18.92
C MET A 128 -7.41 2.38 17.94
N PRO A 129 -8.23 1.31 17.88
CA PRO A 129 -8.01 0.21 16.95
C PRO A 129 -8.05 0.63 15.46
N LEU A 130 -8.67 1.76 15.15
CA LEU A 130 -8.81 2.31 13.80
C LEU A 130 -7.67 3.29 13.43
N PHE A 131 -6.75 3.59 14.35
CA PHE A 131 -5.64 4.49 14.08
C PHE A 131 -4.53 3.79 13.27
N SER A 132 -4.00 4.49 12.28
CA SER A 132 -2.74 4.12 11.62
C SER A 132 -1.53 4.52 12.47
N GLY A 133 -0.35 3.96 12.15
CA GLY A 133 0.93 4.35 12.77
C GLY A 133 1.17 5.86 12.73
N GLN A 134 0.94 6.48 11.58
CA GLN A 134 1.00 7.93 11.39
C GLN A 134 0.05 8.66 12.33
N GLY A 135 -1.20 8.20 12.45
CA GLY A 135 -2.19 8.79 13.35
C GLY A 135 -1.73 8.77 14.81
N VAL A 136 -1.16 7.65 15.26
CA VAL A 136 -0.59 7.52 16.61
C VAL A 136 0.59 8.46 16.82
N GLY A 137 1.55 8.49 15.87
CA GLY A 137 2.72 9.37 15.95
C GLY A 137 2.34 10.84 16.03
N LEU A 138 1.44 11.31 15.17
CA LEU A 138 0.95 12.69 15.18
C LEU A 138 0.23 13.04 16.48
N THR A 139 -0.57 12.11 17.01
CA THR A 139 -1.25 12.32 18.29
C THR A 139 -0.24 12.44 19.43
N LEU A 140 0.72 11.51 19.54
CA LEU A 140 1.73 11.55 20.60
C LEU A 140 2.60 12.82 20.52
N GLN A 141 3.01 13.24 19.32
CA GLN A 141 3.73 14.50 19.13
C GLN A 141 2.88 15.71 19.53
N ALA A 142 1.59 15.70 19.25
CA ALA A 142 0.70 16.80 19.63
C ALA A 142 0.59 16.95 21.16
N PHE A 143 0.34 15.84 21.85
CA PHE A 143 0.23 15.81 23.31
C PHE A 143 1.58 16.08 23.99
N GLY A 144 2.68 15.58 23.42
CA GLY A 144 4.06 15.87 23.87
C GLY A 144 4.43 17.34 23.73
N LYS A 145 4.22 17.93 22.56
CA LYS A 145 4.57 19.32 22.31
C LYS A 145 3.79 20.29 23.21
N LEU A 146 2.51 20.02 23.46
CA LEU A 146 1.70 20.84 24.36
C LEU A 146 1.86 20.46 25.84
N GLN A 147 2.67 19.44 26.16
CA GLN A 147 2.88 18.94 27.53
C GLN A 147 1.56 18.56 28.23
N ILE A 148 0.64 17.91 27.50
CA ILE A 148 -0.63 17.40 28.03
C ILE A 148 -0.45 15.92 28.33
N LYS A 149 -0.23 15.60 29.61
CA LYS A 149 -0.01 14.22 30.05
C LYS A 149 -1.35 13.51 30.30
N ASN A 150 -1.79 12.66 29.37
CA ASN A 150 -2.93 11.77 29.56
C ASN A 150 -2.47 10.31 29.59
N GLN A 151 -2.38 9.72 30.79
CA GLN A 151 -1.86 8.36 30.94
C GLN A 151 -2.73 7.30 30.26
N LYS A 152 -4.05 7.47 30.21
CA LYS A 152 -4.96 6.50 29.56
C LYS A 152 -4.70 6.44 28.06
N LEU A 153 -4.58 7.62 27.43
CA LEU A 153 -4.23 7.76 26.02
C LEU A 153 -2.86 7.13 25.72
N ILE A 154 -1.82 7.49 26.49
CA ILE A 154 -0.45 7.04 26.25
C ILE A 154 -0.35 5.51 26.35
N ARG A 155 -0.97 4.91 27.37
CA ARG A 155 -1.02 3.44 27.50
C ARG A 155 -1.75 2.77 26.33
N ALA A 156 -2.86 3.36 25.87
CA ALA A 156 -3.60 2.86 24.71
C ALA A 156 -2.75 2.94 23.43
N CYS A 157 -2.04 4.06 23.21
CA CYS A 157 -1.10 4.21 22.10
C CYS A 157 0.03 3.17 22.16
N ILE A 158 0.68 2.97 23.32
CA ILE A 158 1.77 1.99 23.46
C ILE A 158 1.26 0.57 23.16
N LYS A 159 0.06 0.21 23.65
CA LYS A 159 -0.56 -1.08 23.34
C LYS A 159 -0.80 -1.23 21.83
N HIS A 160 -1.30 -0.18 21.17
CA HIS A 160 -1.59 -0.20 19.73
C HIS A 160 -0.31 -0.24 18.87
N VAL A 161 0.74 0.45 19.29
CA VAL A 161 2.08 0.38 18.64
C VAL A 161 2.64 -1.03 18.67
N ARG A 162 2.40 -1.79 19.75
CA ARG A 162 2.80 -3.20 19.83
C ARG A 162 2.01 -4.09 18.87
N SER A 163 0.73 -3.81 18.63
CA SER A 163 -0.04 -4.56 17.62
C SER A 163 0.31 -4.17 16.19
N LEU A 164 0.69 -2.90 15.95
CA LEU A 164 1.10 -2.40 14.63
C LEU A 164 2.57 -2.66 14.29
N SER A 165 3.33 -3.36 15.13
CA SER A 165 4.79 -3.41 15.04
C SER A 165 5.33 -3.89 13.69
N GLU A 166 4.57 -4.69 12.94
CA GLU A 166 4.97 -5.19 11.60
C GLU A 166 4.57 -4.27 10.45
N GLU A 167 3.71 -3.29 10.71
CA GLU A 167 3.14 -2.37 9.71
C GLU A 167 3.77 -0.98 9.74
N LEU A 168 4.44 -0.62 10.85
CA LEU A 168 5.04 0.68 11.03
C LEU A 168 6.19 0.95 10.07
N THR A 169 6.19 2.15 9.51
CA THR A 169 7.29 2.72 8.73
C THR A 169 8.33 3.38 9.64
N GLY A 170 9.55 3.60 9.13
CA GLY A 170 10.62 4.23 9.92
C GLY A 170 10.25 5.63 10.41
N GLN A 171 9.60 6.43 9.56
CA GLN A 171 9.14 7.77 9.92
C GLN A 171 8.10 7.75 11.04
N GLU A 172 7.21 6.76 11.06
CA GLU A 172 6.21 6.61 12.12
C GLU A 172 6.87 6.20 13.44
N VAL A 173 7.86 5.29 13.40
CA VAL A 173 8.65 4.89 14.59
C VAL A 173 9.34 6.11 15.21
N ASP A 174 10.01 6.92 14.39
CA ASP A 174 10.67 8.14 14.84
C ASP A 174 9.67 9.15 15.43
N ALA A 175 8.51 9.29 14.78
CA ALA A 175 7.48 10.19 15.25
C ALA A 175 6.90 9.77 16.62
N ILE A 176 6.65 8.48 16.79
CA ILE A 176 6.16 7.88 18.04
C ILE A 176 7.20 8.03 19.15
N GLU A 177 8.48 7.72 18.87
CA GLU A 177 9.57 7.85 19.85
C GLU A 177 9.70 9.29 20.34
N ALA A 178 9.74 10.26 19.41
CA ALA A 178 9.84 11.68 19.74
C ALA A 178 8.66 12.15 20.62
N GLY A 179 7.44 11.72 20.30
CA GLY A 179 6.25 12.06 21.09
C GLY A 179 6.30 11.49 22.50
N LEU A 180 6.67 10.21 22.66
CA LEU A 180 6.82 9.56 23.97
C LEU A 180 7.95 10.16 24.81
N GLN A 181 9.05 10.55 24.17
CA GLN A 181 10.16 11.21 24.83
C GLN A 181 9.77 12.59 25.38
N GLN A 182 9.04 13.40 24.59
CA GLN A 182 8.53 14.70 25.04
C GLN A 182 7.53 14.59 26.20
N LEU A 183 6.80 13.47 26.28
CA LEU A 183 5.87 13.17 27.37
C LEU A 183 6.55 12.62 28.63
N GLU A 184 7.85 12.31 28.57
CA GLU A 184 8.62 11.64 29.64
C GLU A 184 8.01 10.29 30.06
N MET A 185 7.36 9.60 29.12
CA MET A 185 6.68 8.31 29.34
C MET A 185 7.24 7.19 28.44
N LEU A 186 8.49 7.33 28.00
CA LEU A 186 9.16 6.32 27.19
C LEU A 186 9.75 5.22 28.10
N ASP A 187 8.99 4.13 28.25
CA ASP A 187 9.48 2.94 28.97
C ASP A 187 10.65 2.28 28.23
N GLY A 188 11.60 1.70 28.98
CA GLY A 188 12.76 1.01 28.39
C GLY A 188 12.37 -0.17 27.46
N SER A 189 11.26 -0.84 27.76
CA SER A 189 10.70 -1.91 26.91
C SER A 189 10.18 -1.37 25.57
N THR A 190 9.46 -0.25 25.59
CA THR A 190 8.93 0.41 24.40
C THR A 190 10.07 1.00 23.57
N ALA A 191 11.07 1.62 24.20
CA ALA A 191 12.28 2.09 23.52
C ALA A 191 13.05 0.94 22.84
N ALA A 192 13.20 -0.20 23.51
CA ALA A 192 13.85 -1.37 22.92
C ALA A 192 13.08 -1.90 21.70
N LEU A 193 11.74 -1.94 21.79
CA LEU A 193 10.88 -2.33 20.67
C LEU A 193 11.06 -1.39 19.47
N LEU A 194 10.97 -0.07 19.66
CA LEU A 194 11.13 0.90 18.58
C LEU A 194 12.53 0.82 17.94
N ARG A 195 13.58 0.64 18.75
CA ARG A 195 14.95 0.40 18.23
C ARG A 195 15.06 -0.89 17.41
N ASN A 196 14.41 -1.97 17.84
CA ASN A 196 14.40 -3.24 17.09
C ASN A 196 13.67 -3.08 15.75
N LEU A 197 12.54 -2.36 15.74
CA LEU A 197 11.81 -2.06 14.51
C LEU A 197 12.64 -1.21 13.55
N ARG A 198 13.30 -0.15 14.04
CA ARG A 198 14.21 0.68 13.22
C ARG A 198 15.31 -0.17 12.58
N ARG A 199 15.94 -1.07 13.35
CA ARG A 199 16.98 -1.98 12.83
C ARG A 199 16.42 -2.95 11.77
N LYS A 200 15.25 -3.53 12.00
CA LYS A 200 14.59 -4.43 11.03
C LYS A 200 14.28 -3.71 9.72
N LEU A 201 13.72 -2.50 9.80
CA LEU A 201 13.41 -1.68 8.62
C LEU A 201 14.68 -1.26 7.87
N MET A 202 15.77 -0.95 8.57
CA MET A 202 17.07 -0.69 7.94
C MET A 202 17.63 -1.92 7.22
N MET A 203 17.55 -3.11 7.83
CA MET A 203 17.98 -4.35 7.18
C MET A 203 17.15 -4.69 5.94
N GLN A 204 15.84 -4.43 6.00
CA GLN A 204 14.95 -4.62 4.85
C GLN A 204 15.19 -3.60 3.73
N ALA A 205 15.56 -2.36 4.06
CA ALA A 205 15.91 -1.35 3.08
C ALA A 205 17.31 -1.56 2.47
N ALA A 206 18.22 -2.19 3.23
CA ALA A 206 19.55 -2.58 2.76
C ALA A 206 19.54 -3.87 1.92
N TYR A 207 18.45 -4.65 1.98
CA TYR A 207 18.24 -5.80 1.12
C TYR A 207 17.86 -5.31 -0.29
N SER A 208 18.82 -5.32 -1.21
CA SER A 208 18.55 -5.17 -2.64
C SER A 208 18.24 -6.54 -3.24
N PRO A 209 17.16 -6.70 -4.03
CA PRO A 209 16.89 -7.95 -4.78
C PRO A 209 18.08 -8.35 -5.68
N GLU A 210 18.83 -7.37 -6.18
CA GLU A 210 20.05 -7.58 -6.98
C GLU A 210 21.20 -8.25 -6.22
N ASP A 211 21.18 -8.19 -4.88
CA ASP A 211 22.19 -8.83 -4.02
C ASP A 211 21.83 -10.28 -3.68
N ASP A 212 20.66 -10.79 -4.09
CA ASP A 212 20.31 -12.21 -3.94
C ASP A 212 20.92 -13.02 -5.10
N PRO A 213 21.95 -13.87 -4.86
CA PRO A 213 22.61 -14.64 -5.90
C PRO A 213 21.65 -15.55 -6.69
N TRP A 214 20.50 -15.87 -6.08
CA TRP A 214 19.48 -16.72 -6.68
C TRP A 214 18.50 -15.97 -7.58
N GLU A 215 18.14 -14.71 -7.30
CA GLU A 215 17.27 -13.92 -8.18
C GLU A 215 18.00 -13.52 -9.47
N ALA A 216 19.27 -13.11 -9.37
CA ALA A 216 20.13 -12.87 -10.54
C ALA A 216 20.29 -14.13 -11.41
N SER A 217 20.38 -15.31 -10.78
CA SER A 217 20.42 -16.60 -11.48
C SER A 217 19.07 -16.96 -12.12
N ALA A 218 17.95 -16.60 -11.49
CA ALA A 218 16.61 -16.86 -12.01
C ALA A 218 16.29 -16.01 -13.23
N GLU A 219 16.63 -14.72 -13.22
CA GLU A 219 16.48 -13.84 -14.39
C GLU A 219 17.37 -14.29 -15.56
N SER A 220 18.63 -14.65 -15.28
CA SER A 220 19.53 -15.20 -16.30
C SER A 220 19.00 -16.51 -16.91
N LEU A 221 18.40 -17.38 -16.09
CA LEU A 221 17.77 -18.61 -16.57
C LEU A 221 16.50 -18.33 -17.39
N LEU A 222 15.65 -17.38 -16.97
CA LEU A 222 14.46 -16.98 -17.73
C LEU A 222 14.84 -16.36 -19.07
N GLN A 223 15.89 -15.54 -19.10
CA GLN A 223 16.39 -14.93 -20.33
C GLN A 223 16.94 -15.99 -21.28
N ARG A 224 17.72 -16.96 -20.79
CA ARG A 224 18.20 -18.09 -21.60
C ARG A 224 17.05 -18.95 -22.12
N LEU A 225 16.03 -19.22 -21.31
CA LEU A 225 14.83 -19.94 -21.74
C LEU A 225 14.04 -19.17 -22.80
N SER A 226 13.95 -17.84 -22.71
CA SER A 226 13.34 -17.02 -23.75
C SER A 226 14.13 -17.01 -25.05
N GLU A 227 15.46 -16.91 -24.98
CA GLU A 227 16.34 -16.96 -26.16
C GLU A 227 16.27 -18.34 -26.84
N ASP A 228 16.23 -19.42 -26.06
CA ASP A 228 16.08 -20.77 -26.59
C ASP A 228 14.69 -20.99 -27.18
N ALA A 229 13.63 -20.44 -26.58
CA ALA A 229 12.29 -20.44 -27.18
C ALA A 229 12.25 -19.65 -28.51
N GLU A 230 12.90 -18.49 -28.58
CA GLU A 230 12.99 -17.73 -29.83
C GLU A 230 13.83 -18.45 -30.90
N LYS A 231 14.88 -19.20 -30.52
CA LYS A 231 15.65 -20.04 -31.46
C LYS A 231 14.79 -21.18 -32.02
N VAL A 232 13.94 -21.79 -31.20
CA VAL A 232 12.99 -22.83 -31.63
C VAL A 232 11.97 -22.23 -32.62
N VAL A 233 11.39 -21.07 -32.30
CA VAL A 233 10.46 -20.37 -33.20
C VAL A 233 11.14 -19.94 -34.52
N ARG A 234 12.40 -19.49 -34.47
CA ARG A 234 13.19 -19.16 -35.68
C ARG A 234 13.52 -20.40 -36.51
N ALA A 235 13.83 -21.54 -35.87
CA ALA A 235 14.09 -22.81 -36.56
C ALA A 235 12.82 -23.34 -37.27
N ASP A 236 11.65 -23.24 -36.64
CA ASP A 236 10.37 -23.59 -37.26
C ASP A 236 10.02 -22.66 -38.44
N SER A 237 10.36 -21.37 -38.35
CA SER A 237 10.15 -20.42 -39.45
C SER A 237 11.09 -20.63 -40.66
N GLN A 238 12.24 -21.31 -40.47
CA GLN A 238 13.16 -21.68 -41.55
C GLN A 238 12.74 -22.95 -42.30
N TYR A 239 11.83 -23.75 -41.75
CA TYR A 239 11.22 -24.91 -42.41
C TYR A 239 9.80 -24.59 -42.92
N SER A 240 9.64 -23.47 -43.63
CA SER A 240 8.44 -23.28 -44.47
C SER A 240 8.70 -23.90 -45.85
N ALA A 241 8.29 -25.16 -46.03
CA ALA A 241 8.40 -25.88 -47.30
C ALA A 241 7.53 -25.21 -48.39
N PRO A 242 8.00 -25.06 -49.64
CA PRO A 242 7.19 -24.45 -50.70
C PRO A 242 6.07 -25.40 -51.13
N LEU A 243 4.84 -24.87 -51.22
CA LEU A 243 3.69 -25.56 -51.82
C LEU A 243 4.01 -26.03 -53.26
N PRO A 244 3.65 -27.27 -53.65
CA PRO A 244 3.97 -27.79 -54.97
C PRO A 244 3.13 -27.12 -56.07
N LYS A 245 3.80 -26.77 -57.17
CA LYS A 245 3.20 -26.21 -58.39
C LYS A 245 2.33 -27.27 -59.07
N GLN A 246 1.07 -26.93 -59.33
CA GLN A 246 0.21 -27.67 -60.24
C GLN A 246 0.67 -27.43 -61.69
N THR A 247 0.91 -28.51 -62.43
CA THR A 247 0.91 -28.53 -63.90
C THR A 247 -0.04 -29.63 -64.36
N SER A 248 -0.94 -29.24 -65.26
CA SER A 248 -1.78 -30.00 -66.23
C SER A 248 -1.41 -31.48 -66.44
N ASP A 249 -2.33 -32.42 -66.67
CA ASP A 249 -3.49 -32.34 -67.56
C ASP A 249 -4.42 -33.58 -67.36
N ASP A 250 -5.59 -33.50 -67.98
CA ASP A 250 -6.51 -34.58 -68.39
C ASP A 250 -7.63 -35.13 -67.46
N SER A 251 -8.85 -34.87 -67.94
CA SER A 251 -10.04 -35.74 -67.98
C SER A 251 -11.11 -35.65 -66.87
N VAL A 252 -12.14 -34.85 -67.18
CA VAL A 252 -13.60 -35.10 -67.10
C VAL A 252 -14.16 -35.84 -65.87
N GLY A 253 -15.06 -35.17 -65.13
CA GLY A 253 -16.14 -35.82 -64.37
C GLY A 253 -16.66 -35.06 -63.15
N GLU A 254 -17.74 -34.29 -63.35
CA GLU A 254 -18.85 -33.96 -62.44
C GLU A 254 -18.62 -33.70 -60.91
N SER A 255 -19.03 -32.51 -60.46
CA SER A 255 -19.44 -32.25 -59.07
C SER A 255 -20.75 -33.00 -58.72
N PRO A 256 -21.01 -33.39 -57.45
CA PRO A 256 -21.57 -32.42 -56.49
C PRO A 256 -21.22 -32.62 -54.99
N GLU A 257 -21.27 -31.50 -54.27
CA GLU A 257 -21.71 -31.27 -52.87
C GLU A 257 -21.58 -32.38 -51.80
N HIS A 258 -20.78 -32.12 -50.75
CA HIS A 258 -21.15 -32.50 -49.38
C HIS A 258 -20.60 -31.53 -48.32
N ASN A 259 -21.49 -31.08 -47.43
CA ASN A 259 -21.25 -30.19 -46.29
C ASN A 259 -20.37 -30.85 -45.19
N PRO A 260 -19.76 -30.06 -44.27
CA PRO A 260 -18.79 -30.54 -43.29
C PRO A 260 -19.46 -31.11 -42.03
N PRO A 261 -18.77 -31.95 -41.23
CA PRO A 261 -19.05 -32.09 -39.81
C PRO A 261 -18.08 -31.24 -38.97
N ASP A 262 -18.72 -30.59 -38.01
CA ASP A 262 -18.25 -29.82 -36.87
C ASP A 262 -17.48 -30.73 -35.89
N ASP A 263 -16.27 -30.33 -35.45
CA ASP A 263 -15.65 -30.84 -34.22
C ASP A 263 -14.55 -29.88 -33.72
N GLY A 264 -14.64 -29.52 -32.43
CA GLY A 264 -13.83 -28.50 -31.76
C GLY A 264 -12.35 -28.84 -31.54
N PRO A 265 -11.54 -27.88 -31.02
CA PRO A 265 -10.09 -28.02 -30.96
C PRO A 265 -9.66 -29.12 -29.98
N ALA A 266 -8.77 -29.99 -30.47
CA ALA A 266 -8.25 -31.16 -29.77
C ALA A 266 -7.62 -30.84 -28.40
N ASP A 267 -7.94 -31.69 -27.42
CA ASP A 267 -7.59 -31.53 -26.02
C ASP A 267 -6.10 -31.86 -25.76
N LEU A 268 -5.29 -30.82 -25.61
CA LEU A 268 -3.83 -30.88 -25.42
C LEU A 268 -3.40 -31.58 -24.11
N TRP A 269 -4.33 -31.84 -23.20
CA TRP A 269 -4.06 -32.52 -21.92
C TRP A 269 -3.75 -34.01 -22.06
N ALA A 270 -4.15 -34.66 -23.16
CA ALA A 270 -3.95 -36.10 -23.35
C ALA A 270 -2.48 -36.50 -23.61
N LEU A 271 -1.64 -35.56 -24.08
CA LEU A 271 -0.23 -35.79 -24.42
C LEU A 271 0.68 -35.89 -23.18
N TRP A 272 0.26 -35.39 -22.02
CA TRP A 272 1.10 -35.33 -20.81
C TRP A 272 0.85 -36.47 -19.82
N SER A 273 -0.12 -37.34 -20.06
CA SER A 273 -0.53 -38.41 -19.13
C SER A 273 0.05 -39.81 -19.42
N SER A 274 0.90 -40.00 -20.43
CA SER A 274 1.51 -41.32 -20.71
C SER A 274 2.81 -41.55 -19.90
N HIS A 275 2.72 -42.35 -18.84
CA HIS A 275 3.88 -42.94 -18.16
C HIS A 275 4.50 -44.06 -19.03
N PRO A 276 5.83 -44.25 -19.05
CA PRO A 276 6.39 -45.51 -19.52
C PRO A 276 6.62 -46.47 -18.34
N HIS A 277 5.99 -47.65 -18.44
CA HIS A 277 6.32 -48.85 -17.68
C HIS A 277 7.60 -49.51 -18.21
N SER A 278 8.17 -50.35 -17.35
CA SER A 278 9.35 -51.20 -17.51
C SER A 278 9.33 -52.12 -18.72
N ASP A 279 10.51 -52.50 -19.22
CA ASP A 279 11.01 -53.88 -19.11
C ASP A 279 12.44 -54.03 -19.67
N ALA A 280 13.13 -55.02 -19.12
CA ALA A 280 14.57 -55.31 -19.19
C ALA A 280 15.03 -55.96 -20.51
N VAL A 281 16.36 -56.00 -20.74
CA VAL A 281 17.17 -57.21 -21.07
C VAL A 281 18.68 -56.86 -21.03
N GLU A 282 19.45 -57.83 -20.57
CA GLU A 282 20.85 -57.88 -20.15
C GLU A 282 21.93 -57.64 -21.22
N GLY A 283 23.16 -57.30 -20.78
CA GLY A 283 24.38 -57.69 -21.50
C GLY A 283 25.63 -56.80 -21.32
N ALA A 284 26.58 -57.29 -20.51
CA ALA A 284 28.04 -57.06 -20.55
C ALA A 284 28.67 -55.76 -19.96
N THR A 285 29.46 -55.98 -18.89
CA THR A 285 30.57 -55.14 -18.35
C THR A 285 31.93 -55.73 -18.80
N PRO A 286 33.13 -55.17 -18.45
CA PRO A 286 33.51 -53.80 -18.05
C PRO A 286 34.82 -53.29 -18.76
N ALA A 287 35.16 -51.99 -18.65
CA ALA A 287 36.57 -51.54 -18.55
C ALA A 287 36.72 -50.06 -18.16
N SER A 288 37.41 -49.85 -17.01
CA SER A 288 38.36 -48.80 -16.61
C SER A 288 38.04 -47.30 -16.75
N ASP A 289 37.98 -46.66 -15.57
CA ASP A 289 38.75 -45.48 -15.11
C ASP A 289 38.89 -44.25 -16.02
N VAL A 290 38.45 -43.08 -15.54
CA VAL A 290 39.30 -41.96 -15.06
C VAL A 290 38.41 -40.90 -14.38
N ASP A 291 38.86 -40.44 -13.22
CA ASP A 291 38.29 -39.40 -12.36
C ASP A 291 37.97 -38.06 -13.05
N SER A 292 36.87 -37.41 -12.66
CA SER A 292 36.82 -35.95 -12.51
C SER A 292 35.59 -35.51 -11.69
N GLU A 293 35.87 -34.95 -10.53
CA GLU A 293 34.95 -34.13 -9.74
C GLU A 293 34.37 -32.96 -10.56
N THR A 294 33.21 -32.46 -10.12
CA THR A 294 32.45 -31.28 -10.63
C THR A 294 31.37 -31.54 -11.69
N ALA A 295 30.38 -32.40 -11.40
CA ALA A 295 29.12 -32.40 -12.15
C ALA A 295 28.02 -31.65 -11.38
N GLY A 296 27.86 -30.36 -11.72
CA GLY A 296 26.76 -29.54 -11.23
C GLY A 296 25.40 -30.19 -11.50
N ALA A 297 24.51 -30.14 -10.49
CA ALA A 297 23.15 -30.66 -10.60
C ALA A 297 22.48 -30.19 -11.91
N THR A 298 21.95 -31.16 -12.68
CA THR A 298 21.30 -30.90 -13.96
C THR A 298 20.20 -29.83 -13.80
N PRO A 299 19.96 -28.98 -14.82
CA PRO A 299 18.97 -27.88 -14.74
C PRO A 299 17.58 -28.34 -14.29
N ARG A 300 17.22 -29.57 -14.64
CA ARG A 300 15.95 -30.21 -14.27
C ARG A 300 15.86 -30.58 -12.78
N ALA A 301 16.98 -30.92 -12.15
CA ALA A 301 17.05 -31.18 -10.71
C ALA A 301 16.90 -29.87 -9.91
N LYS A 302 17.56 -28.80 -10.36
CA LYS A 302 17.43 -27.46 -9.77
C LYS A 302 16.02 -26.88 -9.93
N LEU A 303 15.37 -27.10 -11.07
CA LEU A 303 13.99 -26.66 -11.30
C LEU A 303 12.99 -27.41 -10.38
N LYS A 304 13.18 -28.72 -10.20
CA LYS A 304 12.36 -29.51 -9.26
C LYS A 304 12.55 -29.07 -7.81
N GLU A 305 13.77 -28.68 -7.43
CA GLU A 305 14.06 -28.14 -6.10
C GLU A 305 13.45 -26.73 -5.91
N TYR A 306 13.44 -25.90 -6.96
CA TYR A 306 12.81 -24.58 -6.92
C TYR A 306 11.29 -24.68 -6.77
N LEU A 307 10.66 -25.58 -7.54
CA LEU A 307 9.20 -25.80 -7.51
C LEU A 307 8.70 -26.50 -6.25
N SER A 308 9.58 -27.18 -5.50
CA SER A 308 9.22 -27.83 -4.24
C SER A 308 9.27 -26.89 -3.03
N ARG A 309 9.76 -25.66 -3.19
CA ARG A 309 9.79 -24.67 -2.10
C ARG A 309 8.43 -23.97 -1.96
N PRO A 310 7.87 -23.88 -0.74
CA PRO A 310 6.65 -23.12 -0.51
C PRO A 310 6.93 -21.63 -0.80
N ALA A 311 6.11 -21.03 -1.67
CA ALA A 311 6.27 -19.64 -2.10
C ALA A 311 6.24 -18.67 -0.92
N VAL A 312 7.30 -17.89 -0.74
CA VAL A 312 7.35 -16.79 0.24
C VAL A 312 7.07 -15.50 -0.51
N ILE A 313 5.79 -15.14 -0.59
CA ILE A 313 5.36 -13.78 -0.94
C ILE A 313 5.13 -13.05 0.38
N GLY A 314 5.69 -11.86 0.52
CA GLY A 314 5.60 -11.05 1.74
C GLY A 314 4.17 -10.94 2.29
N ARG A 315 4.06 -11.13 3.61
CA ARG A 315 2.85 -11.09 4.46
C ARG A 315 1.79 -12.19 4.22
N LYS A 316 2.21 -13.44 4.08
CA LYS A 316 1.69 -14.66 4.75
C LYS A 316 2.22 -15.88 4.01
N THR A 317 2.72 -16.88 4.74
CA THR A 317 2.79 -18.24 4.24
C THR A 317 1.36 -18.79 4.12
N MET A 318 0.83 -18.94 2.91
CA MET A 318 -0.33 -19.79 2.69
C MET A 318 0.18 -21.20 2.35
N VAL A 319 -0.02 -22.13 3.29
CA VAL A 319 0.16 -23.56 3.02
C VAL A 319 -1.01 -24.00 2.12
N VAL A 320 -0.68 -24.46 0.91
CA VAL A 320 -1.65 -24.88 -0.14
C VAL A 320 -2.63 -25.98 0.34
N GLY A 321 -2.38 -26.62 1.49
CA GLY A 321 -3.29 -27.59 2.12
C GLY A 321 -4.55 -27.02 2.80
N GLU A 322 -4.66 -25.71 3.04
CA GLU A 322 -5.83 -25.13 3.73
C GLU A 322 -6.95 -24.67 2.79
N LEU A 323 -6.64 -24.38 1.52
CA LEU A 323 -7.65 -24.07 0.49
C LEU A 323 -8.55 -25.28 0.17
N GLN A 324 -8.01 -26.50 0.23
CA GLN A 324 -8.79 -27.72 0.01
C GLN A 324 -9.71 -28.05 1.20
N ARG A 325 -9.32 -27.72 2.45
CA ARG A 325 -10.18 -27.91 3.62
C ARG A 325 -11.27 -26.84 3.76
N ALA A 326 -10.98 -25.59 3.40
CA ALA A 326 -11.98 -24.53 3.38
C ALA A 326 -13.06 -24.77 2.31
N SER A 327 -12.69 -25.33 1.15
CA SER A 327 -13.65 -25.72 0.11
C SER A 327 -14.53 -26.91 0.54
N ALA A 328 -13.95 -27.91 1.22
CA ALA A 328 -14.71 -29.07 1.74
C ALA A 328 -15.65 -28.71 2.91
N ALA A 329 -15.25 -27.76 3.77
CA ALA A 329 -16.09 -27.26 4.86
C ALA A 329 -17.25 -26.35 4.36
N CYS A 330 -17.09 -25.71 3.20
CA CYS A 330 -18.15 -24.91 2.60
C CYS A 330 -19.20 -25.79 1.87
N GLN A 331 -18.78 -26.89 1.24
CA GLN A 331 -19.68 -27.84 0.58
C GLN A 331 -20.48 -28.74 1.54
N THR A 332 -19.99 -28.95 2.77
CA THR A 332 -20.71 -29.74 3.79
C THR A 332 -21.75 -28.92 4.56
N ARG A 333 -21.77 -27.59 4.42
CA ARG A 333 -22.76 -26.71 5.07
C ARG A 333 -23.95 -26.33 4.18
N THR A 334 -23.87 -26.64 2.87
CA THR A 334 -24.97 -26.47 1.90
C THR A 334 -25.74 -27.76 1.61
N ALA A 335 -25.32 -28.90 2.18
CA ALA A 335 -26.03 -30.19 2.11
C ALA A 335 -26.73 -30.57 3.43
N GLY A 336 -26.90 -29.61 4.33
CA GLY A 336 -27.58 -29.76 5.61
C GLY A 336 -28.60 -28.65 5.83
N HIS A 337 -29.60 -28.59 4.94
CA HIS A 337 -30.89 -27.96 5.20
C HIS A 337 -32.00 -28.73 4.49
#